data_AF-A0A1M5W499-F1
#
_entry.id   AF-A0A1M5W499-F1
#
_cell.length_a   1.000
_cell.length_b   1.000
_cell.length_c   1.000
_cell.angle_alpha   90.00
_cell.angle_beta   90.00
_cell.angle_gamma   90.00
#
_symmetry.space_group_name_H-M   'P 1'
#
loop_
_entity.id
_entity.type
_entity.pdbx_description
1 polymer ?
#
loop_
_entity_poly.entity_id
_entity_poly.type
_entity_poly.pdbx_seq_one_letter_code
_entity_poly.pdbx_strand_id
1 'polypeptide(L)'
;MKTMIRSSYRFVVLVLFMAALSLNAQTPQQLFETGNSQYAQNNFEEAIKNYEKVLDAGYESAAVYYNLANANYKLNRIAPSVYNYEKALELKPNDKEIKNNLEFAQNMTIDAITPLPENTFKRWWNQLLNMFSLDGWAIVTVVCLLLFAVSLIIYYFGKTTTLKRGFFTMAFVALGFGLLSLTLAFQAQSNENNKQFAIVFSAEAEIKSEPSMASEEAFVLHEGTKVRVLETEGDWQMIRLADGKEGWIPTTDIKIL
;
A
#
# COMPACT_ATOMS: atom_id res chain seq x y z
N MET A 1 29.57 -50.11 -26.65
CA MET A 1 28.09 -50.18 -26.77
C MET A 1 27.36 -50.08 -25.42
N LYS A 2 27.79 -50.78 -24.34
CA LYS A 2 27.15 -50.72 -23.00
C LYS A 2 27.17 -49.34 -22.31
N THR A 3 28.14 -48.47 -22.63
CA THR A 3 28.27 -47.12 -22.05
C THR A 3 27.30 -46.10 -22.66
N MET A 4 27.00 -46.19 -23.97
CA MET A 4 25.97 -45.35 -24.60
C MET A 4 24.56 -45.66 -24.07
N ILE A 5 24.24 -46.93 -23.87
CA ILE A 5 22.92 -47.36 -23.36
C ILE A 5 22.67 -46.85 -21.92
N ARG A 6 23.70 -46.79 -21.07
CA ARG A 6 23.60 -46.23 -19.70
C ARG A 6 23.38 -44.71 -19.70
N SER A 7 23.93 -43.99 -20.68
CA SER A 7 23.74 -42.54 -20.82
C SER A 7 22.31 -42.20 -21.28
N SER A 8 21.79 -42.96 -22.24
CA SER A 8 20.41 -42.82 -22.73
C SER A 8 19.38 -43.09 -21.64
N TYR A 9 19.59 -44.07 -20.76
CA TYR A 9 18.67 -44.37 -19.65
C TYR A 9 18.62 -43.24 -18.62
N ARG A 10 19.76 -42.63 -18.30
CA ARG A 10 19.82 -41.45 -17.41
C ARG A 10 19.11 -40.25 -17.99
N PHE A 11 19.24 -40.02 -19.30
CA PHE A 11 18.54 -38.95 -20.00
C PHE A 11 17.02 -39.18 -20.00
N VAL A 12 16.57 -40.41 -20.29
CA VAL A 12 15.14 -40.76 -20.26
C VAL A 12 14.55 -40.62 -18.86
N VAL A 13 15.28 -41.02 -17.80
CA VAL A 13 14.84 -40.83 -16.41
C VAL A 13 14.76 -39.35 -16.05
N LEU A 14 15.70 -38.52 -16.51
CA LEU A 14 15.69 -37.07 -16.25
C LEU A 14 14.54 -36.37 -16.98
N VAL A 15 14.23 -36.78 -18.22
CA VAL A 15 13.07 -36.30 -18.98
C VAL A 15 11.76 -36.76 -18.35
N LEU A 16 11.66 -38.00 -17.87
CA LEU A 16 10.49 -38.49 -17.14
C LEU A 16 10.31 -37.79 -15.79
N PHE A 17 11.40 -37.44 -15.10
CA PHE A 17 11.37 -36.69 -13.85
C PHE A 17 10.94 -35.23 -14.08
N MET A 18 11.43 -34.56 -15.13
CA MET A 18 10.97 -33.21 -15.51
C MET A 18 9.52 -33.21 -16.03
N ALA A 19 9.10 -34.26 -16.75
CA ALA A 19 7.71 -34.43 -17.18
C ALA A 19 6.78 -34.69 -15.98
N ALA A 20 7.23 -35.46 -14.98
CA ALA A 20 6.49 -35.69 -13.73
C ALA A 20 6.35 -34.40 -12.89
N LEU A 21 7.35 -33.52 -12.89
CA LEU A 21 7.26 -32.20 -12.25
C LEU A 21 6.35 -31.23 -13.03
N SER A 22 6.13 -31.46 -14.33
CA SER A 22 5.25 -30.67 -15.18
C SER A 22 3.77 -31.12 -15.13
N LEU A 23 3.49 -32.26 -14.51
CA LEU A 23 2.14 -32.79 -14.36
C LEU A 23 1.55 -32.30 -13.03
N ASN A 24 0.74 -31.24 -13.10
CA ASN A 24 -0.12 -30.68 -12.05
C ASN A 24 0.41 -29.50 -11.19
N ALA A 25 1.27 -28.64 -11.72
CA ALA A 25 1.33 -27.29 -11.18
C ALA A 25 0.12 -26.49 -11.72
N GLN A 26 -0.92 -26.30 -10.90
CA GLN A 26 -2.03 -25.42 -11.27
C GLN A 26 -1.48 -24.01 -11.48
N THR A 27 -1.89 -23.37 -12.58
CA THR A 27 -1.51 -21.98 -12.80
C THR A 27 -2.24 -21.08 -11.79
N PRO A 28 -1.69 -19.92 -11.42
CA PRO A 28 -2.38 -18.95 -10.56
C PRO A 28 -3.76 -18.56 -11.11
N GLN A 29 -3.89 -18.47 -12.44
CA GLN A 29 -5.18 -18.23 -13.08
C GLN A 29 -6.18 -19.37 -12.83
N GLN A 30 -5.75 -20.63 -12.94
CA GLN A 30 -6.60 -21.79 -12.63
C GLN A 30 -6.98 -21.86 -11.15
N LEU A 31 -6.05 -21.54 -10.25
CA LEU A 31 -6.31 -21.42 -8.81
C LEU A 31 -7.35 -20.32 -8.54
N PHE A 32 -7.22 -19.16 -9.17
CA PHE A 32 -8.18 -18.06 -9.03
C PHE A 32 -9.58 -18.44 -9.54
N GLU A 33 -9.68 -19.06 -10.72
CA GLU A 33 -10.94 -19.55 -11.28
C GLU A 33 -11.57 -20.65 -10.40
N THR A 34 -10.76 -21.55 -9.86
CA THR A 34 -11.19 -22.56 -8.90
C THR A 34 -11.72 -21.91 -7.64
N GLY A 35 -11.03 -20.90 -7.10
CA GLY A 35 -11.48 -20.11 -5.96
C GLY A 35 -12.82 -19.43 -6.23
N ASN A 36 -13.00 -18.81 -7.40
CA ASN A 36 -14.27 -18.18 -7.81
C ASN A 36 -15.42 -19.20 -7.90
N SER A 37 -15.13 -20.39 -8.42
CA SER A 37 -16.11 -21.48 -8.49
C SER A 37 -16.51 -21.98 -7.09
N GLN A 38 -15.54 -22.17 -6.19
CA GLN A 38 -15.79 -22.54 -4.79
C GLN A 38 -16.59 -21.45 -4.06
N TYR A 39 -16.25 -20.18 -4.28
CA TYR A 39 -16.98 -19.04 -3.73
C TYR A 39 -18.45 -19.04 -4.19
N ALA A 40 -18.71 -19.23 -5.49
CA ALA A 40 -20.05 -19.30 -6.05
C ALA A 40 -20.88 -20.48 -5.50
N GLN A 41 -20.21 -21.53 -5.04
CA GLN A 41 -20.82 -22.69 -4.38
C GLN A 41 -20.97 -22.51 -2.85
N ASN A 42 -20.64 -21.33 -2.31
CA ASN A 42 -20.58 -21.03 -0.87
C ASN A 42 -19.52 -21.83 -0.07
N ASN A 43 -18.57 -22.47 -0.75
CA ASN A 43 -17.44 -23.15 -0.12
C ASN A 43 -16.32 -22.13 0.17
N PHE A 44 -16.57 -21.24 1.13
CA PHE A 44 -15.71 -20.07 1.36
C PHE A 44 -14.31 -20.44 1.87
N GLU A 45 -14.16 -21.50 2.68
CA GLU A 45 -12.85 -21.96 3.16
C GLU A 45 -11.98 -22.47 2.00
N GLU A 46 -12.56 -23.25 1.10
CA GLU A 46 -11.87 -23.75 -0.10
C GLU A 46 -11.54 -22.60 -1.05
N ALA A 47 -12.43 -21.61 -1.18
CA ALA A 47 -12.16 -20.41 -1.96
C ALA A 47 -10.94 -19.64 -1.41
N ILE A 48 -10.91 -19.39 -0.08
CA ILE A 48 -9.80 -18.75 0.63
C ILE A 48 -8.48 -19.48 0.35
N LYS A 49 -8.44 -20.80 0.57
CA LYS A 49 -7.23 -21.62 0.32
C LYS A 49 -6.73 -21.49 -1.12
N ASN A 50 -7.63 -21.41 -2.10
CA ASN A 50 -7.23 -21.25 -3.51
C ASN A 50 -6.70 -19.84 -3.77
N TYR A 51 -7.34 -18.79 -3.25
CA TYR A 51 -6.85 -17.42 -3.38
C TYR A 51 -5.52 -17.19 -2.68
N GLU A 52 -5.30 -17.76 -1.48
CA GLU A 52 -4.02 -17.72 -0.78
C GLU A 52 -2.91 -18.37 -1.61
N LYS A 53 -3.16 -19.53 -2.25
CA LYS A 53 -2.20 -20.14 -3.18
C LYS A 53 -1.86 -19.26 -4.39
N VAL A 54 -2.79 -18.42 -4.86
CA VAL A 54 -2.50 -17.44 -5.92
C VAL A 54 -1.50 -16.41 -5.42
N LEU A 55 -1.69 -15.91 -4.19
CA LEU A 55 -0.77 -14.98 -3.54
C LEU A 55 0.58 -15.62 -3.21
N ASP A 56 0.60 -16.87 -2.73
CA ASP A 56 1.82 -17.64 -2.43
C ASP A 56 2.66 -17.89 -3.70
N ALA A 57 2.02 -17.98 -4.87
CA ALA A 57 2.69 -18.06 -6.16
C ALA A 57 3.26 -16.70 -6.63
N GLY A 58 3.08 -15.62 -5.85
CA GLY A 58 3.54 -14.26 -6.15
C GLY A 58 2.60 -13.45 -7.05
N TYR A 59 1.37 -13.93 -7.27
CA TYR A 59 0.42 -13.25 -8.16
C TYR A 59 -0.54 -12.39 -7.36
N GLU A 60 -0.18 -11.12 -7.21
CA GLU A 60 -1.00 -10.13 -6.52
C GLU A 60 -1.87 -9.36 -7.51
N SER A 61 -3.17 -9.23 -7.19
CA SER A 61 -4.08 -8.36 -7.93
C SER A 61 -5.24 -7.89 -7.06
N ALA A 62 -5.81 -6.74 -7.40
CA ALA A 62 -6.97 -6.20 -6.70
C ALA A 62 -8.13 -7.21 -6.66
N ALA A 63 -8.30 -8.02 -7.72
CA ALA A 63 -9.37 -9.02 -7.81
C ALA A 63 -9.16 -10.20 -6.85
N VAL A 64 -7.92 -10.67 -6.70
CA VAL A 64 -7.59 -11.76 -5.76
C VAL A 64 -7.84 -11.30 -4.33
N TYR A 65 -7.32 -10.13 -3.96
CA TYR A 65 -7.54 -9.54 -2.63
C TYR A 65 -9.02 -9.25 -2.36
N TYR A 66 -9.75 -8.68 -3.31
CA TYR A 66 -11.19 -8.42 -3.19
C TYR A 66 -12.00 -9.70 -2.97
N ASN A 67 -11.71 -10.77 -3.73
CA ASN A 67 -12.42 -12.04 -3.58
C ASN A 67 -12.05 -12.78 -2.27
N LEU A 68 -10.78 -12.70 -1.86
CA LEU A 68 -10.32 -13.21 -0.58
C LEU A 68 -10.99 -12.47 0.59
N ALA A 69 -11.12 -11.14 0.49
CA ALA A 69 -11.82 -10.31 1.47
C ALA A 69 -13.31 -10.65 1.56
N ASN A 70 -13.97 -10.84 0.42
CA ASN A 70 -15.36 -11.28 0.32
C ASN A 70 -15.58 -12.66 0.95
N ALA A 71 -14.68 -13.61 0.72
CA ALA A 71 -14.78 -14.95 1.30
C ALA A 71 -14.63 -14.92 2.83
N ASN A 72 -13.65 -14.14 3.34
CA ASN A 72 -13.49 -13.92 4.77
C ASN A 72 -14.69 -13.18 5.39
N TYR A 73 -15.25 -12.19 4.70
CA TYR A 73 -16.46 -11.48 5.11
C TYR A 73 -17.63 -12.45 5.31
N LYS A 74 -17.84 -13.37 4.37
CA LYS A 74 -18.91 -14.39 4.45
C LYS A 74 -18.73 -15.37 5.62
N LEU A 75 -17.51 -15.53 6.12
CA LEU A 75 -17.19 -16.33 7.30
C LEU A 75 -17.14 -15.51 8.60
N ASN A 76 -17.48 -14.22 8.57
CA ASN A 76 -17.34 -13.28 9.69
C ASN A 76 -15.90 -13.17 10.24
N ARG A 77 -14.90 -13.38 9.37
CA ARG A 77 -13.48 -13.14 9.71
C ARG A 77 -13.15 -11.68 9.46
N ILE A 78 -13.35 -10.85 10.49
CA ILE A 78 -13.33 -9.39 10.37
C ILE A 78 -11.94 -8.88 9.96
N ALA A 79 -10.89 -9.21 10.74
CA ALA A 79 -9.53 -8.75 10.44
C ALA A 79 -9.02 -9.17 9.05
N PRO A 80 -9.10 -10.45 8.66
CA PRO A 80 -8.72 -10.86 7.31
C PRO A 80 -9.56 -10.18 6.21
N SER A 81 -10.84 -9.92 6.46
CA SER A 81 -11.69 -9.24 5.48
C SER A 81 -11.24 -7.79 5.25
N VAL A 82 -11.12 -7.01 6.33
CA VAL A 82 -10.67 -5.60 6.28
C VAL A 82 -9.29 -5.52 5.65
N TYR A 83 -8.34 -6.36 6.10
CA TYR A 83 -6.99 -6.40 5.55
C TYR A 83 -6.96 -6.60 4.04
N ASN A 84 -7.68 -7.60 3.53
CA ASN A 84 -7.66 -7.90 2.10
C ASN A 84 -8.41 -6.85 1.28
N TYR A 85 -9.47 -6.23 1.79
CA TYR A 85 -10.09 -5.09 1.10
C TYR A 85 -9.17 -3.88 1.02
N GLU A 86 -8.42 -3.58 2.08
CA GLU A 86 -7.42 -2.52 2.09
C GLU A 86 -6.30 -2.80 1.07
N LYS A 87 -5.75 -4.02 1.02
CA LYS A 87 -4.80 -4.44 -0.03
C LYS A 87 -5.38 -4.29 -1.44
N ALA A 88 -6.65 -4.64 -1.64
CA ALA A 88 -7.33 -4.45 -2.92
C ALA A 88 -7.45 -2.96 -3.29
N LEU A 89 -7.72 -2.10 -2.29
CA LEU A 89 -7.86 -0.65 -2.44
C LEU A 89 -6.51 0.02 -2.75
N GLU A 90 -5.39 -0.47 -2.21
CA GLU A 90 -4.05 0.01 -2.57
C GLU A 90 -3.78 -0.16 -4.08
N LEU A 91 -4.21 -1.29 -4.64
CA LEU A 91 -4.04 -1.59 -6.06
C LEU A 91 -5.06 -0.85 -6.95
N LYS A 92 -6.24 -0.52 -6.41
CA LYS A 92 -7.27 0.26 -7.12
C LYS A 92 -7.93 1.32 -6.20
N PRO A 93 -7.26 2.46 -5.95
CA PRO A 93 -7.71 3.45 -4.95
C PRO A 93 -9.05 4.14 -5.25
N ASN A 94 -9.55 4.01 -6.48
CA ASN A 94 -10.77 4.66 -6.95
C ASN A 94 -11.90 3.66 -7.25
N ASP A 95 -11.70 2.38 -6.96
CA ASP A 95 -12.74 1.37 -7.17
C ASP A 95 -13.86 1.54 -6.13
N LYS A 96 -15.06 1.86 -6.60
CA LYS A 96 -16.22 2.11 -5.75
C LYS A 96 -16.72 0.84 -5.07
N GLU A 97 -16.60 -0.31 -5.74
CA GLU A 97 -17.07 -1.58 -5.21
C GLU A 97 -16.20 -2.01 -4.03
N ILE A 98 -14.87 -1.91 -4.17
CA ILE A 98 -13.93 -2.18 -3.08
C ILE A 98 -14.21 -1.25 -1.89
N LYS A 99 -14.41 0.06 -2.11
CA LYS A 99 -14.70 1.02 -1.04
C LYS A 99 -15.98 0.68 -0.28
N ASN A 100 -17.07 0.39 -1.00
CA ASN A 100 -18.34 0.06 -0.37
C ASN A 100 -18.25 -1.25 0.44
N ASN A 101 -17.57 -2.27 -0.09
CA ASN A 101 -17.42 -3.55 0.60
C ASN A 101 -16.47 -3.46 1.81
N LEU A 102 -15.42 -2.64 1.71
CA LEU A 102 -14.56 -2.30 2.84
C LEU A 102 -15.37 -1.62 3.93
N GLU A 103 -16.25 -0.67 3.59
CA GLU A 103 -17.13 0.00 4.56
C GLU A 103 -18.06 -1.01 5.26
N PHE A 104 -18.62 -1.98 4.53
CA PHE A 104 -19.39 -3.06 5.16
C PHE A 104 -18.54 -3.90 6.13
N ALA A 105 -17.31 -4.25 5.77
CA ALA A 105 -16.40 -5.00 6.65
C ALA A 105 -15.98 -4.17 7.88
N GLN A 106 -15.72 -2.87 7.71
CA GLN A 106 -15.42 -1.95 8.81
C GLN A 106 -16.63 -1.78 9.74
N ASN A 107 -17.86 -1.79 9.23
CA ASN A 107 -19.05 -1.75 10.08
C ASN A 107 -19.25 -3.02 10.93
N MET A 108 -18.51 -4.11 10.66
CA MET A 108 -18.48 -5.29 11.53
C MET A 108 -17.51 -5.16 12.69
N THR A 109 -16.58 -4.18 12.68
CA THR A 109 -15.62 -3.99 13.77
C THR A 109 -16.31 -3.47 15.02
N ILE A 110 -15.79 -3.84 16.19
CA ILE A 110 -16.31 -3.37 17.48
C ILE A 110 -15.94 -1.90 17.71
N ASP A 111 -14.75 -1.49 17.27
CA ASP A 111 -14.22 -0.15 17.53
C ASP A 111 -14.81 0.89 16.58
N ALA A 112 -15.60 1.81 17.12
CA ALA A 112 -16.13 2.95 16.37
C ALA A 112 -15.15 4.14 16.42
N ILE A 113 -14.13 4.11 15.56
CA ILE A 113 -13.11 5.19 15.50
C ILE A 113 -13.53 6.26 14.50
N THR A 114 -13.96 7.42 15.02
CA THR A 114 -14.25 8.58 14.17
C THR A 114 -12.95 9.34 13.86
N PRO A 115 -12.60 9.54 12.58
CA PRO A 115 -11.42 10.31 12.23
C PRO A 115 -11.55 11.76 12.71
N LEU A 116 -10.44 12.37 13.13
CA LEU A 116 -10.40 13.79 13.49
C LEU A 116 -10.92 14.64 12.32
N PRO A 117 -11.81 15.62 12.58
CA PRO A 117 -12.36 16.46 11.53
C PRO A 117 -11.23 17.23 10.84
N GLU A 118 -11.16 17.11 9.52
CA GLU A 118 -10.14 17.83 8.76
C GLU A 118 -10.56 19.30 8.53
N ASN A 119 -9.72 20.21 9.00
CA ASN A 119 -9.83 21.63 8.66
C ASN A 119 -9.81 21.79 7.12
N THR A 120 -10.64 22.70 6.60
CA THR A 120 -10.71 23.10 5.18
C THR A 120 -9.32 23.40 4.60
N PHE A 121 -8.43 24.04 5.37
CA PHE A 121 -7.05 24.29 4.95
C PHE A 121 -6.28 22.99 4.73
N LYS A 122 -6.37 22.02 5.65
CA LYS A 122 -5.69 20.72 5.53
C LYS A 122 -6.19 19.95 4.31
N ARG A 123 -7.50 19.96 4.05
CA ARG A 123 -8.10 19.33 2.86
C ARG A 123 -7.57 19.94 1.56
N TRP A 124 -7.60 21.27 1.45
CA TRP A 124 -7.05 21.98 0.29
C TRP A 124 -5.54 21.73 0.12
N TRP A 125 -4.79 21.74 1.22
CA TRP A 125 -3.36 21.46 1.21
C TRP A 125 -3.06 20.04 0.72
N ASN A 126 -3.80 19.04 1.20
CA ASN A 126 -3.67 17.65 0.75
C ASN A 126 -4.03 17.49 -0.73
N GLN A 127 -5.04 18.20 -1.23
CA GLN A 127 -5.36 18.21 -2.66
C GLN A 127 -4.22 18.78 -3.50
N LEU A 128 -3.60 19.87 -3.02
CA LEU A 128 -2.45 20.46 -3.68
C LEU A 128 -1.25 19.50 -3.68
N LEU A 129 -0.90 18.91 -2.53
CA LEU A 129 0.19 17.94 -2.43
C LEU A 129 -0.03 16.72 -3.35
N ASN A 130 -1.24 16.18 -3.39
CA ASN A 130 -1.58 14.99 -4.18
C ASN A 130 -1.95 15.31 -5.64
N MET A 131 -1.81 16.57 -6.08
CA MET A 131 -2.09 16.97 -7.47
C MET A 131 -1.10 16.33 -8.46
N PHE A 132 0.14 16.14 -8.03
CA PHE A 132 1.17 15.43 -8.76
C PHE A 132 1.70 14.27 -7.91
N SER A 133 2.19 13.22 -8.58
CA SER A 133 3.05 12.24 -7.91
C SER A 133 4.36 12.90 -7.47
N LEU A 134 5.12 12.18 -6.64
CA LEU A 134 6.45 12.59 -6.22
C LEU A 134 7.37 12.91 -7.40
N ASP A 135 7.39 12.03 -8.41
CA ASP A 135 8.12 12.24 -9.65
C ASP A 135 7.60 13.46 -10.43
N GLY A 136 6.28 13.69 -10.41
CA GLY A 136 5.68 14.87 -11.03
C GLY A 136 6.20 16.18 -10.42
N TRP A 137 6.23 16.28 -9.09
CA TRP A 137 6.81 17.43 -8.40
C TRP A 137 8.32 17.58 -8.66
N ALA A 138 9.06 16.47 -8.76
CA ALA A 138 10.48 16.50 -9.13
C ALA A 138 10.69 17.05 -10.56
N ILE A 139 9.88 16.60 -11.53
CA ILE A 139 9.92 17.09 -12.91
C ILE A 139 9.62 18.59 -12.96
N VAL A 140 8.56 19.06 -12.28
CA VAL A 140 8.22 20.49 -12.21
C VAL A 140 9.40 21.30 -11.65
N THR A 141 10.04 20.81 -10.59
CA THR A 141 11.21 21.44 -9.99
C THR A 141 12.35 21.58 -10.99
N VAL A 142 12.70 20.50 -11.71
CA VAL A 142 13.76 20.51 -12.73
C VAL A 142 13.43 21.47 -13.87
N VAL A 143 12.18 21.46 -14.36
CA VAL A 143 11.73 22.38 -15.42
C VAL A 143 11.85 23.84 -14.97
N CYS A 144 11.44 24.17 -13.74
CA CYS A 144 11.59 25.50 -13.17
C CYS A 144 13.06 25.92 -13.05
N LEU A 145 13.96 25.02 -12.63
CA LEU A 145 15.40 25.30 -12.55
C LEU A 145 16.05 25.50 -13.93
N LEU A 146 15.63 24.73 -14.94
CA LEU A 146 16.07 24.94 -16.32
C LEU A 146 15.57 26.27 -16.88
N LEU A 147 14.30 26.61 -16.64
CA LEU A 147 13.73 27.90 -17.03
C LEU A 147 14.45 29.06 -16.36
N PHE A 148 14.80 28.92 -15.08
CA PHE A 148 15.62 29.88 -14.35
C PHE A 148 16.99 30.07 -15.00
N ALA A 149 17.72 28.98 -15.29
CA ALA A 149 19.04 29.03 -15.91
C ALA A 149 19.00 29.66 -17.31
N VAL A 150 18.06 29.25 -18.15
CA VAL A 150 17.87 29.82 -19.50
C VAL A 150 17.53 31.30 -19.42
N SER A 151 16.67 31.69 -18.48
CA SER A 151 16.31 33.10 -18.28
C SER A 151 17.52 33.94 -17.85
N LEU A 152 18.40 33.42 -16.99
CA LEU A 152 19.65 34.10 -16.62
C LEU A 152 20.62 34.23 -17.81
N ILE A 153 20.74 33.20 -18.65
CA ILE A 153 21.55 33.24 -19.87
C ILE A 153 21.03 34.33 -20.81
N ILE A 154 19.72 34.36 -21.07
CA ILE A 154 19.11 35.37 -21.95
C ILE A 154 19.21 36.77 -21.34
N TYR A 155 19.06 36.91 -20.02
CA TYR A 155 19.30 38.17 -19.32
C TYR A 155 20.74 38.67 -19.52
N TYR A 156 21.72 37.79 -19.41
CA TYR A 156 23.14 38.12 -19.55
C TYR A 156 23.49 38.57 -20.97
N PHE A 157 23.05 37.82 -22.00
CA PHE A 157 23.34 38.11 -23.40
C PHE A 157 22.35 39.08 -24.07
N GLY A 158 21.26 39.43 -23.41
CA GLY A 158 20.22 40.31 -23.96
C GLY A 158 20.77 41.69 -24.32
N LYS A 159 20.44 42.19 -25.50
CA LYS A 159 20.95 43.49 -25.98
C LYS A 159 20.06 44.68 -25.61
N THR A 160 18.77 44.45 -25.36
CA THR A 160 17.78 45.50 -25.10
C THR A 160 17.33 45.52 -23.63
N THR A 161 17.05 46.71 -23.10
CA THR A 161 16.62 46.91 -21.70
C THR A 161 15.33 46.17 -21.37
N THR A 162 14.36 46.15 -22.29
CA THR A 162 13.08 45.46 -22.10
C THR A 162 13.25 43.95 -21.99
N LEU A 163 14.09 43.35 -22.84
CA LEU A 163 14.39 41.91 -22.80
C LEU A 163 15.04 41.52 -21.48
N LYS A 164 16.05 42.30 -21.03
CA LYS A 164 16.72 42.05 -19.75
C LYS A 164 15.75 42.09 -18.57
N ARG A 165 14.90 43.11 -18.48
CA ARG A 165 13.91 43.23 -17.38
C ARG A 165 12.92 42.06 -17.39
N GLY A 166 12.45 41.64 -18.56
CA GLY A 166 11.56 40.49 -18.71
C GLY A 166 12.20 39.18 -18.23
N PHE A 167 13.40 38.85 -18.72
CA PHE A 167 14.05 37.60 -18.33
C PHE A 167 14.60 37.60 -16.90
N PHE A 168 14.98 38.76 -16.37
CA PHE A 168 15.32 38.89 -14.95
C PHE A 168 14.12 38.58 -14.06
N THR A 169 12.96 39.19 -14.34
CA THR A 169 11.73 38.91 -13.57
C THR A 169 11.26 37.46 -13.73
N MET A 170 11.29 36.92 -14.95
CA MET A 170 10.99 35.51 -15.20
C MET A 170 11.92 34.56 -14.43
N ALA A 171 13.22 34.88 -14.33
CA ALA A 171 14.16 34.08 -13.55
C ALA A 171 13.74 34.00 -12.07
N PHE A 172 13.45 35.13 -11.42
CA PHE A 172 13.02 35.11 -10.01
C PHE A 172 11.67 34.38 -9.80
N VAL A 173 10.74 34.52 -10.74
CA VAL A 173 9.47 33.77 -10.71
C VAL A 173 9.73 32.27 -10.84
N ALA A 174 10.54 31.85 -11.80
CA ALA A 174 10.90 30.45 -12.02
C ALA A 174 11.63 29.86 -10.80
N LEU A 175 12.54 30.61 -10.18
CA LEU A 175 13.22 30.20 -8.95
C LEU A 175 12.24 30.02 -7.78
N GLY A 176 11.33 30.99 -7.57
CA GLY A 176 10.33 30.92 -6.51
C GLY A 176 9.39 29.73 -6.65
N PHE A 177 8.87 29.50 -7.87
CA PHE A 177 8.05 28.32 -8.17
C PHE A 177 8.84 27.02 -8.04
N GLY A 178 10.11 27.00 -8.46
CA GLY A 178 10.99 25.83 -8.31
C GLY A 178 11.23 25.47 -6.84
N LEU A 179 11.50 26.46 -5.99
CA LEU A 179 11.66 26.24 -4.54
C LEU A 179 10.35 25.77 -3.90
N LEU A 180 9.21 26.36 -4.25
CA LEU A 180 7.90 25.91 -3.77
C LEU A 180 7.64 24.45 -4.18
N SER A 181 7.82 24.13 -5.47
CA SER A 181 7.70 22.78 -6.00
C SER A 181 8.60 21.78 -5.25
N LEU A 182 9.83 22.17 -4.96
CA LEU A 182 10.76 21.35 -4.18
C LEU A 182 10.26 21.10 -2.74
N THR A 183 9.75 22.14 -2.06
CA THR A 183 9.18 21.99 -0.71
C THR A 183 7.95 21.07 -0.71
N LEU A 184 7.11 21.18 -1.74
CA LEU A 184 5.95 20.31 -1.90
C LEU A 184 6.36 18.86 -2.19
N ALA A 185 7.42 18.64 -2.97
CA ALA A 185 7.98 17.31 -3.21
C ALA A 185 8.46 16.66 -1.90
N PHE A 186 9.23 17.38 -1.08
CA PHE A 186 9.69 16.88 0.22
C PHE A 186 8.52 16.57 1.16
N GLN A 187 7.50 17.41 1.15
CA GLN A 187 6.34 17.18 2.00
C GLN A 187 5.46 16.03 1.50
N ALA A 188 5.33 15.87 0.17
CA ALA A 188 4.68 14.71 -0.43
C ALA A 188 5.41 13.41 -0.07
N GLN A 189 6.74 13.39 -0.12
CA GLN A 189 7.56 12.24 0.31
C GLN A 189 7.39 11.92 1.78
N SER A 190 7.43 12.94 2.64
CA SER A 190 7.21 12.73 4.07
C SER A 190 5.81 12.16 4.33
N ASN A 191 4.80 12.62 3.59
CA ASN A 191 3.45 12.09 3.70
C ASN A 191 3.34 10.65 3.19
N GLU A 192 4.08 10.26 2.15
CA GLU A 192 4.11 8.89 1.64
C GLU A 192 4.80 7.93 2.62
N ASN A 193 5.95 8.31 3.16
CA ASN A 193 6.68 7.50 4.14
C ASN A 193 5.87 7.31 5.43
N ASN A 194 4.99 8.26 5.76
CA ASN A 194 4.13 8.22 6.94
C ASN A 194 2.77 7.50 6.73
N LYS A 195 2.58 6.78 5.61
CA LYS A 195 1.36 5.99 5.30
C LYS A 195 1.53 4.49 5.57
N GLN A 196 2.37 4.10 6.53
CA GLN A 196 2.40 2.70 6.93
C GLN A 196 1.19 2.40 7.82
N PHE A 197 0.26 1.62 7.30
CA PHE A 197 -0.94 1.20 8.01
C PHE A 197 -0.86 -0.28 8.35
N ALA A 198 -1.55 -0.67 9.40
CA ALA A 198 -1.70 -2.06 9.81
C ALA A 198 -3.15 -2.31 10.24
N ILE A 199 -3.56 -3.57 10.19
CA ILE A 199 -4.85 -4.04 10.71
C ILE A 199 -4.58 -4.88 11.96
N VAL A 200 -5.36 -4.67 13.01
CA VAL A 200 -5.32 -5.51 14.22
C VAL A 200 -5.94 -6.87 13.91
N PHE A 201 -5.22 -7.95 14.21
CA PHE A 201 -5.62 -9.34 13.99
C PHE A 201 -5.96 -10.11 15.28
N SER A 202 -5.51 -9.64 16.44
CA SER A 202 -5.96 -10.19 17.72
C SER A 202 -7.41 -9.81 17.98
N ALA A 203 -8.19 -10.74 18.53
CA ALA A 203 -9.60 -10.51 18.86
C ALA A 203 -9.76 -9.33 19.84
N GLU A 204 -8.83 -9.24 20.79
CA GLU A 204 -8.69 -8.17 21.76
C GLU A 204 -7.20 -7.88 21.93
N ALA A 205 -6.81 -6.62 21.73
CA ALA A 205 -5.44 -6.14 21.76
C ALA A 205 -5.30 -5.06 22.83
N GLU A 206 -4.53 -5.34 23.88
CA GLU A 206 -4.24 -4.38 24.94
C GLU A 206 -3.16 -3.40 24.45
N ILE A 207 -3.53 -2.14 24.24
CA ILE A 207 -2.60 -1.10 23.83
C ILE A 207 -1.90 -0.53 25.06
N LYS A 208 -0.59 -0.53 25.03
CA LYS A 208 0.28 -0.15 26.15
C LYS A 208 0.76 1.29 26.02
N SER A 209 1.01 1.94 27.15
CA SER A 209 1.57 3.31 27.17
C SER A 209 3.06 3.33 26.81
N GLU A 210 3.77 2.23 27.08
CA GLU A 210 5.19 2.03 26.78
C GLU A 210 5.41 0.67 26.09
N PRO A 211 6.53 0.44 25.39
CA PRO A 211 6.83 -0.84 24.72
C PRO A 211 7.22 -1.94 25.73
N SER A 212 6.31 -2.25 26.66
CA SER A 212 6.52 -3.21 27.74
C SER A 212 5.20 -3.81 28.20
N MET A 213 5.19 -5.13 28.39
CA MET A 213 4.02 -5.88 28.92
C MET A 213 3.64 -5.45 30.34
N ALA A 214 4.58 -4.90 31.09
CA ALA A 214 4.36 -4.46 32.48
C ALA A 214 3.82 -3.02 32.58
N SER A 215 3.73 -2.30 31.45
CA SER A 215 3.27 -0.91 31.45
C SER A 215 1.74 -0.81 31.53
N GLU A 216 1.26 0.38 31.91
CA GLU A 216 -0.16 0.65 32.01
C GLU A 216 -0.85 0.55 30.64
N GLU A 217 -2.01 -0.08 30.64
CA GLU A 217 -2.89 -0.16 29.50
C GLU A 217 -3.51 1.22 29.21
N ALA A 218 -3.29 1.71 27.99
CA ALA A 218 -3.84 2.97 27.53
C ALA A 218 -5.30 2.81 27.07
N PHE A 219 -5.59 1.76 26.29
CA PHE A 219 -6.90 1.39 25.78
C PHE A 219 -6.87 0.01 25.11
N VAL A 220 -8.03 -0.54 24.78
CA VAL A 220 -8.19 -1.81 24.04
C VAL A 220 -8.60 -1.54 22.60
N LEU A 221 -8.08 -2.34 21.67
CA LEU A 221 -8.56 -2.46 20.29
C LEU A 221 -9.01 -3.88 19.98
N HIS A 222 -9.83 -4.03 18.95
CA HIS A 222 -10.33 -5.31 18.48
C HIS A 222 -9.92 -5.58 17.04
N GLU A 223 -10.12 -6.83 16.62
CA GLU A 223 -9.79 -7.28 15.27
C GLU A 223 -10.46 -6.42 14.18
N GLY A 224 -9.74 -6.18 13.08
CA GLY A 224 -10.20 -5.39 11.95
C GLY A 224 -9.98 -3.89 12.09
N THR A 225 -9.57 -3.41 13.27
CA THR A 225 -9.25 -2.00 13.46
C THR A 225 -8.02 -1.59 12.68
N LYS A 226 -8.17 -0.55 11.84
CA LYS A 226 -7.08 0.03 11.06
C LYS A 226 -6.32 1.06 11.88
N VAL A 227 -5.01 0.88 11.96
CA VAL A 227 -4.10 1.74 12.71
C VAL A 227 -2.95 2.19 11.83
N ARG A 228 -2.39 3.37 12.13
CA ARG A 228 -1.18 3.84 11.47
C ARG A 228 0.03 3.52 12.33
N VAL A 229 1.03 2.86 11.76
CA VAL A 229 2.30 2.58 12.43
C VAL A 229 3.20 3.82 12.35
N LEU A 230 3.72 4.26 13.49
CA LEU A 230 4.61 5.43 13.61
C LEU A 230 6.07 5.02 13.78
N GLU A 231 6.31 4.05 14.66
CA GLU A 231 7.65 3.61 15.06
C GLU A 231 7.62 2.10 15.35
N THR A 232 8.78 1.46 15.24
CA THR A 232 8.97 0.05 15.60
C THR A 232 10.18 -0.05 16.52
N GLU A 233 9.97 -0.62 17.70
CA GLU A 233 11.00 -0.83 18.72
C GLU A 233 10.98 -2.31 19.16
N GLY A 234 11.90 -3.11 18.63
CA GLY A 234 11.94 -4.54 18.89
C GLY A 234 10.65 -5.25 18.45
N ASP A 235 9.98 -5.92 19.39
CA ASP A 235 8.73 -6.64 19.15
C ASP A 235 7.48 -5.76 19.34
N TRP A 236 7.66 -4.44 19.45
CA TRP A 236 6.59 -3.47 19.65
C TRP A 236 6.50 -2.47 18.51
N GLN A 237 5.29 -2.05 18.20
CA GLN A 237 5.02 -0.98 17.25
C GLN A 237 4.20 0.12 17.92
N MET A 238 4.65 1.36 17.76
CA MET A 238 3.88 2.51 18.18
C MET A 238 2.85 2.80 17.09
N ILE A 239 1.59 2.87 17.46
CA ILE A 239 0.47 3.09 16.55
C ILE A 239 -0.28 4.38 16.87
N ARG A 240 -0.96 4.91 15.86
CA ARG A 240 -1.91 6.02 15.99
C ARG A 240 -3.24 5.69 15.33
N LEU A 241 -4.31 5.95 16.07
CA LEU A 241 -5.68 5.85 15.60
C LEU A 241 -6.10 7.09 14.80
N ALA A 242 -7.18 6.99 14.06
CA ALA A 242 -7.72 8.11 13.28
C ALA A 242 -8.26 9.26 14.17
N ASP A 243 -8.65 8.97 15.42
CA ASP A 243 -9.05 9.96 16.43
C ASP A 243 -7.85 10.66 17.10
N GLY A 244 -6.62 10.22 16.79
CA GLY A 244 -5.38 10.80 17.30
C GLY A 244 -4.79 10.11 18.52
N LYS A 245 -5.45 9.11 19.11
CA LYS A 245 -4.87 8.34 20.22
C LYS A 245 -3.65 7.54 19.76
N GLU A 246 -2.69 7.41 20.67
CA GLU A 246 -1.42 6.73 20.42
C GLU A 246 -1.13 5.71 21.52
N GLY A 247 -0.41 4.67 21.17
CA GLY A 247 0.07 3.67 22.11
C GLY A 247 0.85 2.55 21.41
N TRP A 248 1.34 1.60 22.19
CA TRP A 248 2.19 0.51 21.75
C TRP A 248 1.41 -0.79 21.67
N ILE A 249 1.60 -1.52 20.58
CA ILE A 249 1.00 -2.84 20.34
C ILE A 249 2.11 -3.85 19.98
N PRO A 250 2.01 -5.11 20.42
CA PRO A 250 2.93 -6.16 19.97
C PRO A 250 2.84 -6.36 18.45
N THR A 251 3.98 -6.57 17.80
CA THR A 251 4.05 -6.81 16.34
C THR A 251 3.28 -8.08 15.92
N THR A 252 3.05 -9.03 16.83
CA THR A 252 2.28 -10.25 16.59
C THR A 252 0.78 -10.00 16.40
N ASP A 253 0.28 -8.89 16.93
CA ASP A 253 -1.15 -8.63 17.05
C ASP A 253 -1.68 -7.81 15.86
N ILE A 254 -0.78 -7.32 15.01
CA ILE A 254 -1.11 -6.52 13.84
C ILE A 254 -0.44 -7.06 12.58
N LYS A 255 -1.05 -6.75 11.44
CA LYS A 255 -0.49 -7.06 10.12
C LYS A 255 -0.41 -5.81 9.29
N ILE A 256 0.80 -5.47 8.85
CA ILE A 256 1.09 -4.32 8.00
C ILE A 256 0.47 -4.53 6.60
N LEU A 257 -0.11 -3.48 6.05
CA LEU A 257 -0.62 -3.42 4.68
C LEU A 257 0.54 -3.33 3.66
#